data_AF-A0A2S8SUD4-F1
#
_entry.id   AF-A0A2S8SUD4-F1
#
_cell.length_a   1.000
_cell.length_b   1.000
_cell.length_c   1.000
_cell.angle_alpha   90.00
_cell.angle_beta   90.00
_cell.angle_gamma   90.00
#
_symmetry.space_group_name_H-M   'P 1'
#
loop_
_entity.id
_entity.type
_entity.pdbx_description
1 polymer ?
#
loop_
_entity_poly.entity_id
_entity_poly.type
_entity_poly.pdbx_seq_one_letter_code
_entity_poly.pdbx_strand_id
1 'polypeptide(L)'
;MTTDEDKVAGELSDRTKFLKSASPALEQFMTRMGPCPLGDSRENISLTGAMMCQIMMINSVIERRGNRLLEEHGLTLPQWLALGCISHAGEGGITHSQIGQRLMLSKAPITGTVDRLERAGLVERRGDARDRRVSLAVVTPKGIETWWNVKNTLRGETDELVVQCLSNEEQETLLRLIGRLMDVFSSTHDGNDLLTASPDLTNPETELDT
;
A
#
# COMPACT_ATOMS: atom_id res chain seq x y z
N MET A 1 -24.83 -5.51 -43.60
CA MET A 1 -23.92 -4.48 -43.07
C MET A 1 -24.40 -4.16 -41.68
N THR A 2 -23.90 -4.90 -40.69
CA THR A 2 -24.14 -4.60 -39.27
C THR A 2 -23.37 -3.31 -38.97
N THR A 3 -24.07 -2.28 -38.55
CA THR A 3 -23.55 -0.94 -38.28
C THR A 3 -22.62 -0.97 -37.07
N ASP A 4 -21.58 -0.13 -37.09
CA ASP A 4 -20.55 -0.03 -36.04
C ASP A 4 -21.17 0.16 -34.63
N GLU A 5 -22.34 0.80 -34.57
CA GLU A 5 -23.14 1.01 -33.35
C GLU A 5 -23.65 -0.29 -32.71
N ASP A 6 -24.04 -1.30 -33.50
CA ASP A 6 -24.53 -2.59 -32.97
C ASP A 6 -23.39 -3.42 -32.37
N LYS A 7 -22.18 -3.29 -32.92
CA LYS A 7 -20.98 -3.97 -32.42
C LYS A 7 -20.49 -3.34 -31.11
N VAL A 8 -20.50 -2.01 -31.05
CA VAL A 8 -20.18 -1.24 -29.84
C VAL A 8 -21.19 -1.56 -28.72
N ALA A 9 -22.49 -1.54 -29.01
CA ALA A 9 -23.53 -1.88 -28.03
C ALA A 9 -23.39 -3.32 -27.49
N GLY A 10 -23.02 -4.29 -28.35
CA GLY A 10 -22.72 -5.67 -27.96
C GLY A 10 -21.52 -5.78 -27.00
N GLU A 11 -20.40 -5.12 -27.33
CA GLU A 11 -19.21 -5.11 -26.48
C GLU A 11 -19.43 -4.42 -25.11
N LEU A 12 -20.25 -3.37 -25.06
CA LEU A 12 -20.62 -2.70 -23.80
C LEU A 12 -21.53 -3.57 -22.91
N SER A 13 -22.49 -4.28 -23.50
CA SER A 13 -23.34 -5.24 -22.78
C SER A 13 -22.51 -6.37 -22.15
N ASP A 14 -21.54 -6.90 -22.89
CA ASP A 14 -20.69 -8.00 -22.40
C ASP A 14 -19.72 -7.54 -21.31
N ARG A 15 -19.18 -6.31 -21.41
CA ARG A 15 -18.37 -5.71 -20.34
C ARG A 15 -19.15 -5.48 -19.05
N THR A 16 -20.40 -5.01 -19.17
CA THR A 16 -21.26 -4.80 -18.00
C THR A 16 -21.57 -6.11 -17.30
N LYS A 17 -21.87 -7.18 -18.06
CA LYS A 17 -22.07 -8.52 -17.51
C LYS A 17 -20.79 -9.05 -16.85
N PHE A 18 -19.63 -8.88 -17.50
CA PHE A 18 -18.34 -9.27 -16.95
C PHE A 18 -18.05 -8.58 -15.62
N LEU A 19 -18.20 -7.26 -15.54
CA LEU A 19 -17.95 -6.49 -14.30
C LEU A 19 -18.85 -6.93 -13.15
N LYS A 20 -20.13 -7.22 -13.42
CA LYS A 20 -21.06 -7.77 -12.42
C LYS A 20 -20.65 -9.16 -11.95
N SER A 21 -20.24 -10.04 -12.87
CA SER A 21 -19.74 -11.37 -12.51
C SER A 21 -18.38 -11.36 -11.80
N ALA A 22 -17.51 -10.41 -12.15
CA ALA A 22 -16.13 -10.35 -11.67
C ALA A 22 -16.04 -9.76 -10.25
N SER A 23 -16.98 -8.90 -9.83
CA SER A 23 -17.00 -8.41 -8.45
C SER A 23 -18.40 -7.93 -8.02
N PRO A 24 -19.17 -8.80 -7.36
CA PRO A 24 -20.43 -8.42 -6.71
C PRO A 24 -20.24 -7.29 -5.68
N ALA A 25 -19.06 -7.21 -5.03
CA ALA A 25 -18.72 -6.15 -4.10
C ALA A 25 -18.60 -4.78 -4.78
N LEU A 26 -17.99 -4.72 -5.97
CA LEU A 26 -17.94 -3.50 -6.77
C LEU A 26 -19.35 -3.08 -7.20
N GLU A 27 -20.19 -4.01 -7.66
CA GLU A 27 -21.57 -3.71 -8.01
C GLU A 27 -22.36 -3.12 -6.83
N GLN A 28 -22.24 -3.71 -5.64
CA GLN A 28 -22.86 -3.18 -4.42
C GLN A 28 -22.31 -1.79 -4.04
N PHE A 29 -21.00 -1.58 -4.15
CA PHE A 29 -20.37 -0.29 -3.88
C PHE A 29 -20.91 0.79 -4.83
N MET A 30 -20.92 0.52 -6.13
CA MET A 30 -21.43 1.44 -7.15
C MET A 30 -22.93 1.72 -6.96
N THR A 31 -23.69 0.73 -6.53
CA THR A 31 -25.12 0.90 -6.19
C THR A 31 -25.31 1.86 -5.01
N ARG A 32 -24.46 1.79 -3.97
CA ARG A 32 -24.51 2.69 -2.81
C ARG A 32 -24.11 4.13 -3.11
N MET A 33 -23.21 4.34 -4.08
CA MET A 33 -22.77 5.69 -4.49
C MET A 33 -23.87 6.50 -5.19
N GLY A 34 -24.95 5.85 -5.64
CA GLY A 34 -26.05 6.51 -6.35
C GLY A 34 -25.72 6.81 -7.82
N PRO A 35 -26.70 7.33 -8.59
CA PRO A 35 -26.46 7.73 -9.98
C PRO A 35 -25.49 8.92 -10.03
N CYS A 36 -24.55 8.88 -10.98
CA CYS A 36 -23.67 10.02 -11.22
C CYS A 36 -24.51 11.20 -11.76
N PRO A 37 -24.35 12.42 -11.22
CA PRO A 37 -25.08 13.60 -11.71
C PRO A 37 -24.69 14.02 -13.14
N LEU A 38 -23.65 13.42 -13.73
CA LEU A 38 -23.18 13.67 -15.10
C LEU A 38 -23.86 12.76 -16.16
N GLY A 39 -24.87 11.96 -15.78
CA GLY A 39 -25.59 11.02 -16.66
C GLY A 39 -25.43 9.56 -16.21
N ASP A 40 -26.16 8.63 -16.86
CA ASP A 40 -26.21 7.21 -16.47
C ASP A 40 -24.88 6.47 -16.74
N SER A 41 -23.89 6.77 -15.92
CA SER A 41 -22.54 6.20 -15.96
C SER A 41 -22.50 4.71 -15.56
N ARG A 42 -23.65 4.10 -15.24
CA ARG A 42 -23.77 2.66 -15.03
C ARG A 42 -23.53 1.86 -16.31
N GLU A 43 -23.75 2.49 -17.47
CA GLU A 43 -23.54 1.85 -18.77
C GLU A 43 -22.09 1.91 -19.26
N ASN A 44 -21.19 2.69 -18.63
CA ASN A 44 -19.87 2.96 -19.24
C ASN A 44 -18.71 3.11 -18.24
N ILE A 45 -18.63 2.20 -17.25
CA ILE A 45 -17.45 2.12 -16.39
C ILE A 45 -16.34 1.46 -17.21
N SER A 46 -15.31 2.24 -17.54
CA SER A 46 -14.12 1.68 -18.17
C SER A 46 -13.51 0.60 -17.28
N LEU A 47 -12.94 -0.45 -17.89
CA LEU A 47 -12.25 -1.51 -17.15
C LEU A 47 -11.18 -0.92 -16.21
N THR A 48 -10.49 0.14 -16.66
CA THR A 48 -9.55 0.91 -15.85
C THR A 48 -10.21 1.50 -14.59
N GLY A 49 -11.36 2.17 -14.71
CA GLY A 49 -12.06 2.74 -13.57
C GLY A 49 -12.52 1.69 -12.57
N ALA A 50 -13.07 0.57 -13.06
CA ALA A 50 -13.47 -0.56 -12.22
C ALA A 50 -12.28 -1.17 -11.47
N MET A 51 -11.15 -1.39 -12.15
CA MET A 51 -9.91 -1.89 -11.56
C MET A 51 -9.40 -0.94 -10.46
N MET A 52 -9.35 0.37 -10.73
CA MET A 52 -8.90 1.35 -9.74
C MET A 52 -9.81 1.36 -8.50
N CYS A 53 -11.14 1.33 -8.68
CA CYS A 53 -12.06 1.21 -7.55
C CYS A 53 -11.84 -0.08 -6.75
N GLN A 54 -11.65 -1.22 -7.42
CA GLN A 54 -11.37 -2.49 -6.73
C GLN A 54 -10.08 -2.46 -5.94
N ILE A 55 -9.00 -1.88 -6.49
CA ILE A 55 -7.72 -1.71 -5.79
C ILE A 55 -7.91 -0.86 -4.52
N MET A 56 -8.66 0.24 -4.61
CA MET A 56 -8.94 1.10 -3.43
C MET A 56 -9.82 0.39 -2.38
N MET A 57 -10.82 -0.38 -2.83
CA MET A 57 -11.70 -1.13 -1.95
C MET A 57 -10.95 -2.25 -1.24
N ILE A 58 -10.14 -3.03 -1.95
CA ILE A 58 -9.36 -4.12 -1.34
C ILE A 58 -8.34 -3.55 -0.36
N ASN A 59 -7.66 -2.45 -0.68
CA ASN A 59 -6.79 -1.76 0.27
C ASN A 59 -7.55 -1.36 1.55
N SER A 60 -8.76 -0.80 1.41
CA SER A 60 -9.58 -0.42 2.57
C SER A 60 -10.05 -1.62 3.40
N VAL A 61 -10.32 -2.76 2.76
CA VAL A 61 -10.68 -4.01 3.46
C VAL A 61 -9.47 -4.58 4.19
N ILE A 62 -8.30 -4.61 3.56
CA ILE A 62 -7.03 -5.02 4.15
C ILE A 62 -6.69 -4.13 5.35
N GLU A 63 -6.75 -2.80 5.20
CA GLU A 63 -6.52 -1.85 6.29
C GLU A 63 -7.44 -2.12 7.49
N ARG A 64 -8.75 -2.29 7.25
CA ARG A 64 -9.72 -2.55 8.34
C ARG A 64 -9.50 -3.90 9.01
N ARG A 65 -9.25 -4.96 8.23
CA ARG A 65 -9.01 -6.30 8.78
C ARG A 65 -7.70 -6.32 9.56
N GLY A 66 -6.64 -5.77 8.98
CA GLY A 66 -5.34 -5.62 9.64
C GLY A 66 -5.45 -4.86 10.94
N ASN A 67 -6.08 -3.68 10.95
CA ASN A 67 -6.26 -2.91 12.19
C ASN A 67 -6.99 -3.71 13.28
N ARG A 68 -8.06 -4.45 12.94
CA ARG A 68 -8.74 -5.32 13.93
C ARG A 68 -7.84 -6.40 14.52
N LEU A 69 -6.99 -7.02 13.70
CA LEU A 69 -6.04 -8.03 14.17
C LEU A 69 -4.93 -7.41 15.03
N LEU A 70 -4.61 -6.14 14.81
CA LEU A 70 -3.54 -5.44 15.52
C LEU A 70 -4.03 -4.76 16.81
N GLU A 71 -5.34 -4.64 17.02
CA GLU A 71 -5.94 -4.06 18.24
C GLU A 71 -5.45 -4.76 19.50
N GLU A 72 -5.35 -6.10 19.49
CA GLU A 72 -4.84 -6.91 20.61
C GLU A 72 -3.39 -6.59 20.98
N HIS A 73 -2.63 -6.09 20.00
CA HIS A 73 -1.23 -5.67 20.16
C HIS A 73 -1.09 -4.18 20.45
N GLY A 74 -2.20 -3.43 20.56
CA GLY A 74 -2.19 -1.98 20.78
C GLY A 74 -1.62 -1.19 19.60
N LEU A 75 -1.68 -1.76 18.39
CA LEU A 75 -1.10 -1.18 17.17
C LEU A 75 -2.16 -0.97 16.09
N THR A 76 -1.79 -0.16 15.11
CA THR A 76 -2.48 -0.01 13.82
C THR A 76 -1.59 -0.53 12.70
N LEU A 77 -2.17 -0.88 11.56
CA LEU A 77 -1.43 -1.39 10.40
C LEU A 77 -0.32 -0.43 9.95
N PRO A 78 -0.54 0.91 9.86
CA PRO A 78 0.55 1.86 9.58
C PRO A 78 1.69 1.83 10.61
N GLN A 79 1.38 1.66 11.90
CA GLN A 79 2.40 1.58 12.95
C GLN A 79 3.20 0.29 12.86
N TRP A 80 2.56 -0.83 12.58
CA TRP A 80 3.26 -2.11 12.41
C TRP A 80 4.14 -2.14 11.17
N LEU A 81 3.68 -1.57 10.05
CA LEU A 81 4.50 -1.40 8.84
C LEU A 81 5.73 -0.52 9.12
N ALA A 82 5.54 0.59 9.85
CA ALA A 82 6.66 1.44 10.26
C ALA A 82 7.64 0.75 11.20
N LEU A 83 7.13 -0.02 12.17
CA LEU A 83 7.96 -0.84 13.05
C LEU A 83 8.78 -1.86 12.25
N GLY A 84 8.18 -2.49 11.24
CA GLY A 84 8.89 -3.38 10.32
C GLY A 84 9.99 -2.68 9.53
N CYS A 85 9.71 -1.50 8.97
CA CYS A 85 10.71 -0.70 8.24
C CYS A 85 11.89 -0.32 9.14
N ILE A 86 11.62 0.12 10.37
CA ILE A 86 12.65 0.46 11.35
C ILE A 86 13.43 -0.80 11.77
N SER A 87 12.74 -1.94 11.96
CA SER A 87 13.38 -3.20 12.34
C SER A 87 14.35 -3.70 11.27
N HIS A 88 14.05 -3.51 9.99
CA HIS A 88 14.96 -3.90 8.90
C HIS A 88 16.16 -2.96 8.75
N ALA A 89 16.09 -1.73 9.28
CA ALA A 89 17.24 -0.82 9.28
C ALA A 89 18.30 -1.20 10.32
N GLY A 90 17.96 -2.06 11.29
CA GLY A 90 18.89 -2.54 12.31
C GLY A 90 19.37 -1.44 13.26
N GLU A 91 20.56 -1.65 13.86
CA GLU A 91 21.11 -0.76 14.88
C GLU A 91 21.50 0.64 14.36
N GLY A 92 21.75 0.76 13.04
CA GLY A 92 22.05 2.02 12.38
C GLY A 92 20.85 2.97 12.32
N GLY A 93 19.63 2.47 12.54
CA GLY A 93 18.42 3.26 12.54
C GLY A 93 18.04 3.84 11.18
N ILE A 94 16.97 4.61 11.16
CA ILE A 94 16.43 5.22 9.95
C ILE A 94 15.75 6.55 10.26
N THR A 95 15.89 7.54 9.37
CA THR A 95 15.23 8.84 9.54
C THR A 95 13.74 8.76 9.22
N HIS A 96 12.94 9.69 9.77
CA HIS A 96 11.51 9.76 9.45
C HIS A 96 11.23 9.98 7.96
N SER A 97 12.09 10.74 7.27
CA SER A 97 11.96 10.98 5.82
C SER A 97 12.09 9.66 5.05
N GLN A 98 13.12 8.86 5.37
CA GLN A 98 13.33 7.56 4.76
C GLN A 98 12.21 6.56 5.09
N ILE A 99 11.65 6.59 6.31
CA ILE A 99 10.47 5.79 6.65
C ILE A 99 9.27 6.18 5.76
N GLY A 100 9.02 7.48 5.58
CA GLY A 100 7.93 7.98 4.74
C GLY A 100 8.07 7.57 3.28
N GLN A 101 9.27 7.71 2.72
CA GLN A 101 9.59 7.28 1.36
C GLN A 101 9.36 5.78 1.17
N ARG A 102 9.83 4.94 2.11
CA ARG A 102 9.73 3.48 2.01
C ARG A 102 8.30 2.95 2.16
N LEU A 103 7.46 3.60 2.96
CA LEU A 103 6.16 3.05 3.31
C LEU A 103 5.02 3.52 2.40
N MET A 104 5.21 4.59 1.61
CA MET A 104 4.17 5.15 0.72
C MET A 104 2.81 5.36 1.40
N LEU A 105 2.78 5.56 2.73
CA LEU A 105 1.54 5.63 3.49
C LEU A 105 0.93 7.03 3.33
N SER A 106 -0.29 7.08 2.79
CA SER A 106 -0.96 8.34 2.44
C SER A 106 -1.71 9.03 3.60
N LYS A 107 -1.95 8.34 4.73
CA LYS A 107 -2.93 8.80 5.74
C LYS A 107 -2.39 9.24 7.10
N ALA A 108 -1.19 8.87 7.51
CA ALA A 108 -0.67 9.20 8.85
C ALA A 108 0.69 9.90 8.76
N PRO A 109 0.88 11.06 9.43
CA PRO A 109 2.19 11.68 9.53
C PRO A 109 3.18 10.70 10.16
N ILE A 110 4.28 10.41 9.46
CA ILE A 110 5.31 9.49 9.93
C ILE A 110 5.82 9.89 11.32
N THR A 111 5.99 11.18 11.57
CA THR A 111 6.36 11.70 12.89
C THR A 111 5.41 11.22 13.99
N GLY A 112 4.10 11.37 13.80
CA GLY A 112 3.11 10.92 14.78
C GLY A 112 3.04 9.40 14.92
N THR A 113 3.34 8.65 13.85
CA THR A 113 3.47 7.19 13.89
C THR A 113 4.67 6.77 14.73
N VAL A 114 5.84 7.37 14.50
CA VAL A 114 7.06 7.09 15.27
C VAL A 114 6.88 7.51 16.73
N ASP A 115 6.29 8.68 17.01
CA ASP A 115 6.01 9.14 18.38
C ASP A 115 5.17 8.13 19.17
N ARG A 116 4.20 7.49 18.52
CA ARG A 116 3.36 6.47 19.17
C ARG A 116 4.12 5.17 19.40
N LEU A 117 4.97 4.76 18.46
CA LEU A 117 5.83 3.58 18.62
C LEU A 117 6.87 3.79 19.73
N GLU A 118 7.41 5.00 19.86
CA GLU A 118 8.31 5.39 20.94
C GLU A 118 7.60 5.37 22.30
N ARG A 119 6.40 5.96 22.39
CA ARG A 119 5.57 5.89 23.60
C ARG A 119 5.19 4.47 24.01
N ALA A 120 5.04 3.57 23.05
CA ALA A 120 4.80 2.14 23.31
C ALA A 120 6.07 1.37 23.73
N GLY A 121 7.23 2.02 23.71
CA GLY A 121 8.54 1.42 24.00
C GLY A 121 8.99 0.42 22.94
N LEU A 122 8.50 0.55 21.70
CA LEU A 122 8.85 -0.33 20.58
C LEU A 122 10.01 0.23 19.75
N VAL A 123 10.14 1.55 19.75
CA VAL A 123 11.19 2.30 19.04
C VAL A 123 11.82 3.28 20.03
N GLU A 124 13.07 3.65 19.80
CA GLU A 124 13.74 4.74 20.50
C GLU A 124 14.38 5.70 19.51
N ARG A 125 14.54 6.96 19.91
CA ARG A 125 15.26 7.96 19.13
C ARG A 125 16.72 8.02 19.55
N ARG A 126 17.61 7.91 18.56
CA ARG A 126 19.05 8.14 18.73
C ARG A 126 19.46 9.33 17.88
N GLY A 127 20.43 10.10 18.35
CA GLY A 127 21.11 11.09 17.52
C GLY A 127 22.04 10.40 16.52
N ASP A 128 22.18 10.95 15.33
CA ASP A 128 23.19 10.47 14.39
C ASP A 128 24.60 10.88 14.87
N ALA A 129 25.57 9.98 14.72
CA ALA A 129 26.94 10.21 15.19
C ALA A 129 27.70 11.24 14.34
N ARG A 130 27.30 11.44 13.09
CA ARG A 130 27.89 12.38 12.12
C ARG A 130 27.19 13.73 12.16
N ASP A 131 25.88 13.76 12.40
CA ASP A 131 25.11 15.00 12.55
C ASP A 131 24.10 14.93 13.72
N ARG A 132 24.39 15.67 14.80
CA ARG A 132 23.52 15.73 15.99
C ARG A 132 22.15 16.36 15.73
N ARG A 133 21.94 17.02 14.59
CA ARG A 133 20.64 17.55 14.18
C ARG A 133 19.73 16.47 13.61
N VAL A 134 20.27 15.33 13.21
CA VAL A 134 19.52 14.20 12.67
C VAL A 134 19.08 13.27 13.80
N SER A 135 17.79 12.93 13.79
CA SER A 135 17.20 11.94 14.68
C SER A 135 16.89 10.66 13.91
N LEU A 136 17.41 9.55 14.43
CA LEU A 136 17.24 8.20 13.90
C LEU A 136 16.26 7.44 14.79
N ALA A 137 15.27 6.81 14.16
CA ALA A 137 14.43 5.83 14.81
C ALA A 137 15.14 4.48 14.81
N VAL A 138 15.25 3.84 15.98
CA VAL A 138 15.86 2.52 16.15
C VAL A 138 14.88 1.59 16.85
N VAL A 139 14.77 0.36 16.36
CA VAL A 139 13.89 -0.64 16.99
C VAL A 139 14.48 -1.09 18.32
N THR A 140 13.62 -1.28 19.33
CA THR A 140 14.01 -1.89 20.60
C THR A 140 13.89 -3.42 20.53
N PRO A 141 14.48 -4.19 21.46
CA PRO A 141 14.24 -5.63 21.56
C PRO A 141 12.74 -5.98 21.65
N LYS A 142 11.99 -5.21 22.45
CA LYS A 142 10.52 -5.33 22.57
C LYS A 142 9.83 -5.08 21.22
N GLY A 143 10.31 -4.09 20.46
CA GLY A 143 9.84 -3.79 19.12
C GLY A 143 10.02 -4.95 18.14
N ILE A 144 11.20 -5.60 18.15
CA ILE A 144 11.49 -6.76 17.31
C ILE A 144 10.55 -7.92 17.64
N GLU A 145 10.41 -8.24 18.93
CA GLU A 145 9.51 -9.30 19.39
C GLU A 145 8.05 -9.02 18.98
N THR A 146 7.58 -7.80 19.23
CA THR A 146 6.22 -7.37 18.87
C THR A 146 5.99 -7.48 17.36
N TRP A 147 6.97 -7.09 16.54
CA TRP A 147 6.86 -7.18 15.09
C TRP A 147 6.69 -8.63 14.61
N TRP A 148 7.48 -9.56 15.15
CA TRP A 148 7.38 -10.99 14.82
C TRP A 148 6.07 -11.62 15.28
N ASN A 149 5.60 -11.28 16.48
CA ASN A 149 4.33 -11.78 17.00
C ASN A 149 3.17 -11.37 16.09
N VAL A 150 3.08 -10.07 15.76
CA VAL A 150 2.04 -9.56 14.84
C VAL A 150 2.18 -10.18 13.44
N LYS A 151 3.41 -10.32 12.92
CA LYS A 151 3.65 -10.94 11.61
C LYS A 151 3.14 -12.37 11.55
N ASN A 152 3.34 -13.16 12.61
CA ASN A 152 2.87 -14.54 12.66
C ASN A 152 1.34 -14.61 12.72
N THR A 153 0.69 -13.73 13.51
CA THR A 153 -0.77 -13.61 13.55
C THR A 153 -1.35 -13.27 12.18
N LEU A 154 -0.80 -12.25 11.51
CA LEU A 154 -1.25 -11.83 10.19
C LEU A 154 -1.04 -12.91 9.12
N ARG A 155 0.08 -13.65 9.17
CA ARG A 155 0.38 -14.72 8.21
C ARG A 155 -0.68 -15.83 8.28
N GLY A 156 -0.99 -16.33 9.47
CA GLY A 156 -2.01 -17.39 9.63
C GLY A 156 -3.37 -16.97 9.05
N GLU A 157 -3.82 -15.77 9.41
CA GLU A 157 -5.12 -15.25 8.98
C GLU A 157 -5.19 -14.91 7.48
N THR A 158 -4.10 -14.43 6.88
CA THR A 158 -4.12 -13.94 5.50
C THR A 158 -3.86 -15.06 4.50
N ASP A 159 -2.90 -15.96 4.79
CA ASP A 159 -2.54 -17.05 3.88
C ASP A 159 -3.73 -18.02 3.71
N GLU A 160 -4.47 -18.31 4.78
CA GLU A 160 -5.65 -19.17 4.74
C GLU A 160 -6.73 -18.64 3.80
N LEU A 161 -6.98 -17.33 3.82
CA LEU A 161 -8.01 -16.73 2.96
C LEU A 161 -7.58 -16.71 1.51
N VAL A 162 -6.31 -16.38 1.24
CA VAL A 162 -5.82 -16.25 -0.14
C VAL A 162 -5.84 -17.62 -0.83
N VAL A 163 -5.38 -18.67 -0.14
CA VAL A 163 -5.37 -20.04 -0.67
C VAL A 163 -6.78 -20.60 -0.86
N GLN A 164 -7.76 -20.18 -0.06
CA GLN A 164 -9.17 -20.55 -0.26
C GLN A 164 -9.82 -19.87 -1.48
N CYS A 165 -9.27 -18.73 -1.95
CA CYS A 165 -9.89 -17.91 -2.99
C CYS A 165 -9.20 -18.01 -4.35
N LEU A 166 -7.89 -18.29 -4.38
CA LEU A 166 -7.06 -18.26 -5.59
C LEU A 166 -6.14 -19.48 -5.66
N SER A 167 -6.08 -20.14 -6.80
CA SER A 167 -5.06 -21.16 -7.07
C SER A 167 -3.66 -20.56 -7.07
N ASN A 168 -2.62 -21.38 -6.95
CA ASN A 168 -1.24 -20.90 -6.99
C ASN A 168 -0.93 -20.16 -8.31
N GLU A 169 -1.43 -20.69 -9.44
CA GLU A 169 -1.26 -20.08 -10.76
C GLU A 169 -1.99 -18.72 -10.88
N GLU A 170 -3.16 -18.60 -10.26
CA GLU A 170 -3.91 -17.34 -10.19
C GLU A 170 -3.19 -16.31 -9.31
N GLN A 171 -2.62 -16.73 -8.17
CA GLN A 171 -1.82 -15.87 -7.30
C GLN A 171 -0.58 -15.34 -8.01
N GLU A 172 0.17 -16.21 -8.70
CA GLU A 172 1.34 -15.80 -9.49
C GLU A 172 0.95 -14.82 -10.61
N THR A 173 -0.19 -15.06 -11.26
CA THR A 173 -0.71 -14.17 -12.30
C THR A 173 -1.12 -12.82 -11.74
N LEU A 174 -1.83 -12.79 -10.62
CA LEU A 174 -2.23 -11.56 -9.95
C LEU A 174 -1.01 -10.75 -9.50
N LEU A 175 -0.02 -11.40 -8.88
CA LEU A 175 1.23 -10.77 -8.45
C LEU A 175 1.95 -10.10 -9.64
N ARG A 176 2.05 -10.81 -10.77
CA ARG A 176 2.66 -10.29 -12.00
C ARG A 176 1.90 -9.08 -12.57
N LEU A 177 0.56 -9.14 -12.58
CA LEU A 177 -0.28 -8.06 -13.11
C LEU A 177 -0.24 -6.81 -12.22
N ILE A 178 -0.27 -6.98 -10.90
CA ILE A 178 -0.11 -5.88 -9.94
C ILE A 178 1.29 -5.26 -10.08
N GLY A 179 2.35 -6.08 -10.21
CA GLY A 179 3.72 -5.58 -10.41
C GLY A 179 3.83 -4.69 -11.65
N ARG A 180 3.26 -5.11 -12.78
CA ARG A 180 3.21 -4.28 -14.00
C ARG A 180 2.46 -2.96 -13.81
N LEU A 181 1.38 -2.94 -13.01
CA LEU A 181 0.69 -1.70 -12.68
C LEU A 181 1.59 -0.79 -11.84
N MET A 182 2.26 -1.36 -10.82
CA MET A 182 3.16 -0.62 -9.93
C MET A 182 4.29 0.07 -10.72
N ASP A 183 4.94 -0.62 -11.66
CA ASP A 183 6.02 -0.06 -12.49
C ASP A 183 5.56 1.16 -13.31
N VAL A 184 4.33 1.13 -13.84
CA VAL A 184 3.77 2.24 -14.62
C VAL A 184 3.43 3.43 -13.72
N PHE A 185 2.85 3.17 -12.53
CA PHE A 185 2.49 4.23 -11.59
C PHE A 185 3.71 4.86 -10.90
N SER A 186 4.81 4.13 -10.73
CA SER A 186 6.06 4.68 -10.19
C SER A 186 6.83 5.51 -11.22
N SER A 187 6.77 5.14 -12.50
CA SER A 187 7.49 5.81 -13.60
C SER A 187 6.85 7.13 -14.06
N THR A 188 5.60 7.42 -13.67
CA THR A 188 4.84 8.59 -14.13
C THR A 188 4.98 9.83 -13.23
N HIS A 189 5.74 9.74 -12.12
CA HIS A 189 6.12 10.89 -11.31
C HIS A 189 7.54 11.34 -11.66
N ASP A 190 7.67 12.49 -12.33
CA ASP A 190 8.94 13.16 -12.61
C ASP A 190 9.80 13.27 -11.34
N GLY A 191 10.92 12.53 -11.31
CA GLY A 191 12.06 12.75 -10.41
C GLY A 191 12.08 12.01 -9.07
N ASN A 192 11.04 11.25 -8.71
CA ASN A 192 11.09 10.42 -7.49
C ASN A 192 10.41 9.09 -7.77
N ASP A 193 11.18 8.14 -8.31
CA ASP A 193 10.71 6.77 -8.48
C ASP A 193 10.22 6.27 -7.12
N LEU A 194 8.90 6.12 -7.03
CA LEU A 194 8.21 5.71 -5.83
C LEU A 194 8.82 4.39 -5.31
N LEU A 195 9.21 3.48 -6.21
CA LEU A 195 9.67 2.13 -5.86
C LEU A 195 11.18 1.95 -5.88
N THR A 196 11.91 2.72 -6.70
CA THR A 196 13.37 2.57 -6.87
C THR A 196 14.19 3.72 -6.31
N ALA A 197 13.65 4.51 -5.37
CA ALA A 197 14.45 5.39 -4.52
C ALA A 197 15.50 4.59 -3.71
N SER A 198 16.54 4.13 -4.40
CA SER A 198 17.82 3.75 -3.84
C SER A 198 18.42 5.03 -3.30
N PRO A 199 18.80 5.08 -2.02
CA PRO A 199 19.59 6.19 -1.55
C PRO A 199 20.90 6.15 -2.34
N ASP A 200 21.16 7.21 -3.10
CA ASP A 200 22.54 7.50 -3.48
C ASP A 200 23.32 7.67 -2.17
N LEU A 201 24.03 6.62 -1.76
CA LEU A 201 24.91 6.59 -0.59
C LEU A 201 26.30 7.12 -0.93
N THR A 202 26.50 7.65 -2.15
CA THR A 202 27.76 8.24 -2.57
C THR A 202 27.68 9.76 -2.55
N ASN A 203 28.05 10.31 -1.39
CA ASN A 203 28.91 11.48 -1.24
C ASN A 203 28.54 12.78 -2.00
N PRO A 204 28.16 13.88 -1.34
CA PRO A 204 28.18 15.17 -1.99
C PRO A 204 29.64 15.56 -2.18
N GLU A 205 30.09 15.51 -3.43
CA GLU A 205 31.30 16.17 -3.87
C GLU A 205 31.25 17.63 -3.45
N THR A 206 32.26 17.98 -2.66
CA THR A 206 32.98 19.24 -2.75
C THR A 206 32.95 19.83 -4.16
N GLU A 207 32.34 20.99 -4.33
CA GLU A 207 32.87 22.11 -5.13
C GLU A 207 31.85 23.25 -5.12
N LEU A 208 32.19 24.31 -4.39
CA LEU A 208 32.15 25.68 -4.88
C LEU A 208 32.98 26.51 -3.91
N ASP A 209 34.28 26.55 -4.20
CA ASP A 209 35.20 27.57 -3.76
C ASP A 209 34.94 28.82 -4.63
N THR A 210 34.51 29.91 -4.02
CA THR A 210 34.94 31.32 -4.24
C THR A 210 34.16 32.29 -3.37
#